data_AF-A0A6A4I681-F1
#
_entry.id   AF-A0A6A4I681-F1
#
_cell.length_a   1.000
_cell.length_b   1.000
_cell.length_c   1.000
_cell.angle_alpha   90.00
_cell.angle_beta   90.00
_cell.angle_gamma   90.00
#
_symmetry.space_group_name_H-M   'P 1'
#
loop_
_entity.id
_entity.type
_entity.pdbx_description
1 polymer ?
#
loop_
_entity_poly.entity_id
_entity_poly.type
_entity_poly.pdbx_seq_one_letter_code
_entity_poly.pdbx_strand_id
1 'polypeptide(L)' 'NMADVVWATLEKYGLVGQVLAFMMDNASNNDTLVEAIEQKCNILNIPFKATHSRLRCMPHTVHLAVLRASTF' A
#
# COMPACT_ATOMS: atom_id res chain seq x y z
N ASN A 1 -1.04 13.86 4.57
CA ASN A 1 -0.99 13.25 3.22
C ASN A 1 -1.86 11.97 3.22
N MET A 2 -1.88 11.13 2.17
CA MET A 2 -2.69 9.89 2.18
C MET A 2 -2.24 8.90 3.27
N ALA A 3 -0.95 8.75 3.52
CA ALA A 3 -0.43 7.87 4.58
C ALA A 3 -0.92 8.29 5.98
N ASP A 4 -1.03 9.59 6.26
CA ASP A 4 -1.57 10.06 7.55
C ASP A 4 -3.06 9.71 7.72
N VAL A 5 -3.85 9.82 6.66
CA VAL A 5 -5.28 9.46 6.68
C VAL A 5 -5.45 7.95 6.89
N VAL A 6 -4.67 7.14 6.17
CA VAL A 6 -4.66 5.68 6.34
C VAL A 6 -4.23 5.32 7.76
N TRP A 7 -3.14 5.92 8.26
CA TRP A 7 -2.65 5.65 9.61
C TRP A 7 -3.67 5.98 10.70
N ALA A 8 -4.28 7.18 10.64
CA ALA A 8 -5.33 7.57 11.59
C ALA A 8 -6.54 6.62 11.54
N THR A 9 -6.83 6.05 10.37
CA THR A 9 -7.87 5.03 10.22
C THR A 9 -7.46 3.72 10.90
N LEU A 10 -6.21 3.27 10.75
CA LEU A 10 -5.71 2.08 11.44
C LEU A 10 -5.73 2.25 12.96
N GLU A 11 -5.35 3.42 13.47
CA GLU A 11 -5.43 3.75 14.90
C GLU A 11 -6.88 3.71 15.38
N LYS A 12 -7.80 4.37 14.65
CA LYS A 12 -9.23 4.43 15.00
C LYS A 12 -9.86 3.05 15.16
N TYR A 13 -9.44 2.07 14.36
CA TYR A 13 -9.99 0.71 14.39
C TYR A 13 -9.11 -0.30 15.14
N GLY A 14 -8.01 0.13 15.78
CA GLY A 14 -7.12 -0.76 16.51
C GLY A 14 -6.38 -1.78 15.64
N LEU A 15 -6.14 -1.44 14.36
CA LEU A 15 -5.52 -2.32 13.35
C LEU A 15 -4.00 -2.09 13.22
N VAL A 16 -3.43 -1.16 13.98
CA VAL A 16 -1.98 -0.92 14.01
C VAL A 16 -1.26 -2.21 14.41
N GLY A 17 -0.30 -2.64 13.58
CA GLY A 17 0.43 -3.90 13.78
C GLY A 17 -0.32 -5.18 13.36
N GLN A 18 -1.55 -5.06 12.86
CA GLN A 18 -2.34 -6.19 12.36
C GLN A 18 -2.40 -6.25 10.81
N VAL A 19 -1.93 -5.19 10.14
CA VAL A 19 -1.94 -5.11 8.68
C VAL A 19 -0.73 -5.84 8.10
N LEU A 20 -1.01 -6.90 7.33
CA LEU A 20 0.02 -7.62 6.58
C LEU A 20 0.48 -6.85 5.34
N ALA A 21 -0.47 -6.34 4.55
CA ALA A 21 -0.20 -5.70 3.27
C ALA A 21 -1.32 -4.75 2.82
N PHE A 22 -0.96 -3.81 1.94
CA PHE A 22 -1.87 -2.88 1.28
C PHE A 22 -2.00 -3.27 -0.20
N MET A 23 -3.22 -3.58 -0.64
CA MET A 23 -3.56 -3.80 -2.04
C MET A 23 -4.14 -2.51 -2.64
N MET A 24 -3.42 -1.91 -3.57
CA MET A 24 -3.77 -0.61 -4.17
C MET A 24 -3.51 -0.63 -5.68
N ASP A 25 -4.11 0.30 -6.42
CA ASP A 25 -3.88 0.47 -7.86
C ASP A 25 -2.40 0.68 -8.19
N ASN A 26 -2.04 0.55 -9.48
CA ASN A 26 -0.64 0.54 -9.90
C ASN A 26 -0.03 1.94 -10.06
N ALA A 27 -0.44 2.90 -9.23
CA ALA A 27 0.16 4.22 -9.16
C ALA A 27 1.45 4.19 -8.30
N SER A 28 2.45 4.99 -8.66
CA SER A 28 3.74 5.05 -7.95
C SER A 28 3.67 5.80 -6.62
N ASN A 29 2.74 6.74 -6.46
CA ASN A 29 2.51 7.43 -5.19
C ASN A 29 2.07 6.50 -4.05
N ASN A 30 1.49 5.34 -4.38
CA ASN A 30 1.18 4.29 -3.42
C ASN A 30 2.43 3.61 -2.86
N ASP A 31 3.56 3.67 -3.56
CA ASP A 31 4.82 3.15 -3.05
C ASP A 31 5.32 4.05 -1.91
N THR A 32 5.31 5.37 -2.14
CA THR A 32 5.59 6.38 -1.10
C THR A 32 4.63 6.30 0.10
N LEU A 33 3.36 5.96 -0.13
CA LEU A 33 2.39 5.74 0.95
C LEU A 33 2.86 4.59 1.86
N VAL A 34 3.18 3.42 1.30
CA VAL A 34 3.56 2.25 2.10
C VAL A 34 4.91 2.45 2.80
N GLU A 35 5.86 3.15 2.17
CA GLU A 35 7.11 3.59 2.81
C GLU A 35 6.85 4.48 4.03
N ALA A 36 5.92 5.44 3.93
CA ALA A 36 5.54 6.27 5.06
C ALA A 36 4.86 5.46 6.18
N ILE A 37 4.10 4.41 5.85
CA ILE A 37 3.54 3.48 6.85
C ILE A 37 4.65 2.66 7.52
N GLU A 38 5.64 2.18 6.77
CA GLU A 38 6.82 1.49 7.33
C GLU A 38 7.57 2.38 8.32
N GLN A 39 7.78 3.65 8.00
CA GLN A 39 8.39 4.62 8.92
C GLN A 39 7.61 4.74 10.23
N LYS A 40 6.27 4.82 10.17
CA LYS A 40 5.41 4.87 11.37
C LYS A 40 5.46 3.57 12.17
N CYS A 41 5.45 2.42 11.51
CA CYS A 41 5.64 1.11 12.15
C CYS A 41 7.00 1.01 12.86
N ASN A 42 8.08 1.47 12.22
CA ASN A 42 9.43 1.46 12.79
C ASN A 42 9.52 2.31 14.08
N ILE A 43 8.88 3.48 14.11
CA ILE A 43 8.80 4.33 15.32
C ILE A 43 8.16 3.57 16.49
N LEU A 44 7.20 2.69 16.21
CA LEU A 44 6.49 1.88 17.21
C LEU A 44 7.10 0.48 17.41
N ASN A 45 8.25 0.18 16.82
CA ASN A 45 8.88 -1.16 16.82
C ASN A 45 7.97 -2.28 16.30
N ILE A 46 7.10 -1.97 15.33
CA ILE A 46 6.22 -2.94 14.67
C ILE A 46 6.93 -3.51 13.45
N PRO A 47 7.12 -4.85 13.35
CA PRO A 47 7.70 -5.46 12.17
C PRO A 47 6.81 -5.27 10.94
N PHE A 48 7.24 -4.42 10.01
CA PHE A 48 6.55 -4.17 8.76
C PHE A 48 7.60 -3.82 7.69
N LYS A 49 7.46 -4.35 6.47
CA LYS A 49 8.37 -4.04 5.36
C LYS A 49 7.62 -3.61 4.12
N ALA A 50 7.84 -2.38 3.67
CA ALA A 50 7.11 -1.81 2.54
C ALA A 50 7.25 -2.65 1.26
N THR A 51 8.46 -3.17 1.02
CA THR A 51 8.78 -4.02 -0.14
C THR A 51 8.01 -5.33 -0.19
N HIS A 52 7.58 -5.87 0.97
CA HIS A 52 6.81 -7.11 1.06
C HIS A 52 5.30 -6.86 1.17
N SER A 53 4.94 -5.67 1.66
CA SER A 53 3.57 -5.31 2.01
C SER A 53 2.87 -4.44 0.96
N ARG A 54 3.53 -4.12 -0.16
CA ARG A 54 2.95 -3.37 -1.29
C ARG A 54 2.42 -4.31 -2.38
N LEU A 55 1.12 -4.60 -2.31
CA LEU A 55 0.44 -5.45 -3.31
C LEU A 55 -0.23 -4.60 -4.39
N ARG A 56 -0.09 -5.00 -5.65
CA ARG A 56 -0.74 -4.34 -6.80
C ARG A 56 -2.15 -4.90 -6.99
N CYS A 57 -3.11 -4.02 -7.28
CA CYS A 57 -4.50 -4.41 -7.53
C CYS A 57 -4.58 -5.32 -8.77
N MET A 58 -5.10 -6.54 -8.58
CA MET A 58 -5.18 -7.53 -9.66
C MET A 58 -6.04 -7.06 -10.84
N PRO A 59 -7.29 -6.59 -10.64
CA PRO A 59 -8.10 -6.05 -11.74
C PRO A 59 -7.42 -4.93 -12.53
N HIS A 60 -6.78 -3.99 -11.84
CA HIS A 60 -6.05 -2.90 -12.50
C HIS A 60 -4.86 -3.42 -13.31
N THR A 61 -4.15 -4.42 -12.79
CA THR A 61 -3.01 -5.05 -13.49
C THR A 61 -3.46 -5.75 -14.78
N VAL A 62 -4.58 -6.49 -14.74
CA VAL A 62 -5.18 -7.13 -15.92
C VAL A 62 -5.61 -6.08 -16.94
N HIS A 63 -6.29 -5.01 -16.49
CA HIS A 63 -6.70 -3.93 -17.36
C HIS A 63 -5.52 -3.27 -18.09
N LEU A 64 -4.42 -2.97 -17.36
CA LEU A 64 -3.20 -2.42 -17.97
C LEU A 64 -2.54 -3.39 -18.96
N ALA A 65 -2.57 -4.69 -18.68
CA ALA A 65 -2.03 -5.70 -19.59
C ALA A 65 -2.82 -5.74 -20.90
N VAL A 66 -4.16 -5.73 -20.83
CA VAL A 66 -5.03 -5.68 -22.01
C VAL A 66 -4.81 -4.39 -22.79
N LEU A 67 -4.80 -3.22 -22.13
CA LEU A 67 -4.55 -1.93 -22.80
C LEU A 67 -3.24 -1.94 -23.60
N ARG A 68 -2.16 -2.49 -23.02
CA ARG A 68 -0.86 -2.60 -23.73
C ARG A 68 -0.89 -3.61 -24.87
N ALA A 69 -1.62 -4.72 -24.73
CA ALA A 69 -1.75 -5.73 -25.78
C ALA A 69 -2.68 -5.28 -26.92
N SER A 70 -3.59 -4.35 -26.68
CA SER A 70 -4.52 -3.81 -27.69
C SER A 70 -3.97 -2.61 -28.47
N THR A 71 -2.79 -2.11 -28.12
CA THR A 71 -2.10 -1.01 -28.84
C THR A 71 -1.19 -1.49 -29.98
N PHE A 72 -1.46 -2.67 -30.56
CA PHE A 72 -0.82 -3.18 -31.79
C PHE A 72 -1.78 -3.09 -32.98
#